data_AF-A0A3N4Z764-F1
#
_entry.id   AF-A0A3N4Z764-F1
#
_cell.length_a   1.000
_cell.length_b   1.000
_cell.length_c   1.000
_cell.angle_alpha   90.00
_cell.angle_beta   90.00
_cell.angle_gamma   90.00
#
_symmetry.space_group_name_H-M   'P 1'
#
loop_
_entity.id
_entity.type
_entity.pdbx_description
1 polymer ?
#
loop_
_entity_poly.entity_id
_entity_poly.type
_entity_poly.pdbx_seq_one_letter_code
_entity_poly.pdbx_strand_id
1 'polypeptide(L)' 'MASDGSTWRKHGQYEYRVVTIDRSTSVPDARKLLTDEAEYGRWELARTRLYLGGERRVWLRRKIIRVRPTL' A
#
# COMPACT_ATOMS: atom_id res chain seq x y z
N MET A 1 9.13 14.48 -9.17
CA MET A 1 8.36 14.84 -7.95
C MET A 1 7.09 14.02 -7.96
N ALA A 2 7.10 12.84 -7.33
CA ALA A 2 5.91 12.00 -7.19
C ALA A 2 5.18 12.44 -5.91
N SER A 3 3.95 12.91 -6.06
CA SER A 3 3.07 13.36 -4.99
C SER A 3 2.66 12.18 -4.10
N ASP A 4 3.17 12.15 -2.86
CA ASP A 4 2.76 11.20 -1.82
C ASP A 4 1.33 11.52 -1.35
N GLY A 5 0.37 10.79 -1.91
CA GLY A 5 -1.05 10.85 -1.54
C GLY A 5 -1.51 9.58 -0.82
N SER A 6 -0.73 9.09 0.15
CA SER A 6 -1.06 7.88 0.91
C SER A 6 -2.06 8.21 2.04
N THR A 7 -3.36 8.15 1.79
CA THR A 7 -4.39 8.39 2.84
C THR A 7 -4.60 7.12 3.68
N TRP A 8 -4.21 7.14 4.95
CA TRP A 8 -4.35 6.00 5.86
C TRP A 8 -5.75 5.93 6.48
N ARG A 9 -6.42 4.77 6.41
CA ARG A 9 -7.71 4.50 7.08
C ARG A 9 -7.54 3.33 8.05
N LYS A 10 -7.86 3.52 9.35
CA LYS A 10 -7.88 2.45 10.36
C LYS A 10 -9.26 1.79 10.38
N HIS A 11 -9.35 0.49 10.10
CA HIS A 11 -10.58 -0.31 10.23
C HIS A 11 -10.31 -1.54 11.08
N GLY A 12 -10.92 -1.61 12.27
CA GLY A 12 -11.12 -2.80 13.12
C GLY A 12 -9.88 -3.53 13.64
N GLN A 13 -9.02 -4.03 12.75
CA GLN A 13 -7.84 -4.85 13.03
C GLN A 13 -6.70 -4.61 12.03
N TYR A 14 -6.94 -3.83 10.98
CA TYR A 14 -6.00 -3.56 9.91
C TYR A 14 -5.83 -2.07 9.67
N GLU A 15 -4.60 -1.70 9.34
CA GLU A 15 -4.26 -0.41 8.75
C GLU A 15 -4.22 -0.59 7.23
N TYR A 16 -4.68 0.43 6.49
CA TYR A 16 -4.70 0.40 5.03
C TYR A 16 -3.89 1.57 4.44
N ARG A 17 -3.07 1.27 3.44
CA ARG A 17 -2.42 2.25 2.55
C ARG A 17 -3.09 2.21 1.18
N VAL A 18 -3.14 3.35 0.49
CA VAL A 18 -3.36 3.39 -0.95
C VAL A 18 -2.09 3.89 -1.61
N VAL A 19 -1.58 3.13 -2.57
CA VAL A 19 -0.47 3.50 -3.44
C VAL A 19 -1.04 3.72 -4.84
N THR A 20 -0.81 4.91 -5.39
CA THR A 20 -1.13 5.22 -6.79
C THR A 20 0.15 5.08 -7.61
N ILE A 21 0.10 4.27 -8.66
CA ILE A 21 1.22 4.01 -9.56
C ILE A 21 0.86 4.56 -10.94
N ASP A 22 1.70 5.46 -11.43
CA ASP A 22 1.51 6.10 -12.72
C ASP A 22 1.58 5.08 -13.87
N ARG A 23 0.99 5.45 -15.00
CA ARG A 23 1.01 4.64 -16.23
C ARG A 23 2.42 4.46 -16.80
N SER A 24 3.32 5.42 -16.58
CA SER A 24 4.71 5.38 -17.04
C SER A 24 5.59 4.46 -16.21
N THR A 25 5.17 4.10 -15.00
CA THR A 25 5.92 3.17 -14.16
C THR A 25 5.88 1.78 -14.81
N SER A 26 7.05 1.21 -15.05
CA SER A 26 7.13 -0.13 -15.63
C SER A 26 6.51 -1.18 -14.68
N VAL A 27 6.11 -2.32 -15.23
CA VAL A 27 5.65 -3.46 -14.42
C VAL A 27 6.71 -3.96 -13.43
N PRO A 28 8.00 -4.13 -13.79
CA PRO A 28 9.01 -4.56 -12.83
C PRO A 28 9.26 -3.52 -11.73
N ASP A 29 9.25 -2.22 -12.03
CA ASP A 29 9.42 -1.18 -11.00
C ASP A 29 8.23 -1.16 -10.04
N ALA A 30 7.01 -1.27 -10.56
CA ALA A 30 5.81 -1.37 -9.74
C ALA A 30 5.87 -2.61 -8.83
N ARG A 31 6.37 -3.75 -9.33
CA ARG A 31 6.55 -4.96 -8.52
C ARG A 31 7.59 -4.74 -7.43
N LYS A 32 8.75 -4.17 -7.77
CA LYS A 32 9.81 -3.86 -6.81
C LYS A 32 9.30 -2.96 -5.69
N LEU A 33 8.59 -1.88 -6.02
CA LEU A 33 7.98 -0.97 -5.05
C LEU A 33 7.04 -1.71 -4.10
N LEU A 34 6.18 -2.58 -4.61
CA LEU A 34 5.24 -3.34 -3.77
C LEU A 34 5.96 -4.41 -2.92
N THR A 35 7.02 -5.00 -3.43
CA THR A 35 7.87 -5.94 -2.67
C THR A 35 8.59 -5.22 -1.53
N ASP A 36 9.22 -4.07 -1.78
CA ASP A 36 9.90 -3.28 -0.76
C ASP A 36 8.92 -2.91 0.38
N GLU A 37 7.70 -2.49 0.03
CA GLU A 37 6.64 -2.20 1.01
C GLU A 37 6.27 -3.44 1.85
N ALA A 38 6.24 -4.63 1.22
CA ALA A 38 5.96 -5.87 1.92
C ALA A 38 7.09 -6.29 2.86
N GLU A 39 8.34 -6.19 2.41
CA GLU A 39 9.53 -6.58 3.16
C GLU A 39 9.78 -5.64 4.35
N TYR A 40 9.80 -4.33 4.11
CA TYR A 40 10.16 -3.34 5.12
C TYR A 40 8.97 -2.82 5.93
N GLY A 41 7.81 -2.67 5.30
CA GLY A 41 6.62 -2.12 5.93
C GLY A 41 5.66 -3.17 6.52
N ARG A 42 5.94 -4.46 6.25
CA ARG A 42 5.06 -5.60 6.58
C ARG A 42 3.67 -5.44 5.97
N TRP A 43 3.61 -4.81 4.79
CA TRP A 43 2.39 -4.60 4.04
C TRP A 43 2.04 -5.82 3.20
N GLU A 44 0.75 -6.11 3.11
CA GLU A 44 0.22 -7.16 2.27
C GLU A 44 -0.67 -6.56 1.18
N LEU A 45 -0.59 -7.07 -0.04
CA LEU A 45 -1.44 -6.64 -1.15
C LEU A 45 -2.90 -7.02 -0.86
N ALA A 46 -3.78 -6.04 -0.70
CA ALA A 46 -5.19 -6.25 -0.42
C ALA A 46 -6.06 -6.15 -1.69
N ARG A 47 -5.74 -5.21 -2.58
CA ARG A 47 -6.49 -5.01 -3.83
C ARG A 47 -5.62 -4.28 -4.85
N THR A 48 -5.84 -4.56 -6.13
CA THR A 48 -5.31 -3.77 -7.25
C THR A 48 -6.44 -3.38 -8.18
N ARG A 49 -6.40 -2.15 -8.69
CA ARG A 49 -7.33 -1.67 -9.73
C ARG A 49 -6.54 -0.92 -10.80
N LEU A 50 -6.71 -1.35 -12.04
CA LEU A 50 -6.23 -0.63 -13.22
C LEU A 50 -7.37 0.28 -13.71
N TYR A 51 -7.06 1.56 -13.94
CA TYR A 51 -8.01 2.53 -14.46
C TYR A 51 -7.79 2.76 -15.96
N LEU A 52 -8.86 3.18 -16.64
CA LEU A 52 -8.76 3.75 -17.98
C LEU A 52 -7.80 4.93 -17.94
N GLY A 53 -6.73 4.87 -18.73
CA GLY A 53 -5.59 5.80 -18.67
C GLY A 53 -4.27 5.15 -18.21
N GLY A 54 -4.32 3.91 -17.70
CA GLY A 54 -3.13 3.11 -17.36
C GLY A 54 -2.62 3.31 -15.93
N GLU A 55 -3.24 4.20 -15.16
CA GLU A 55 -2.95 4.35 -13.74
C GLU A 55 -3.42 3.12 -12.96
N ARG A 56 -2.62 2.69 -11.98
CA ARG A 56 -2.97 1.61 -11.06
C ARG A 56 -3.13 2.18 -9.66
N ARG A 57 -4.23 1.85 -8.98
CA ARG A 57 -4.34 2.04 -7.53
C ARG A 57 -4.25 0.70 -6.83
N VAL A 58 -3.39 0.66 -5.83
CA VAL A 58 -3.10 -0.52 -5.04
C VAL A 58 -3.44 -0.22 -3.60
N TRP A 59 -4.22 -1.11 -2.98
CA TRP A 59 -4.50 -1.08 -1.56
C TRP A 59 -3.60 -2.08 -0.87
N LEU A 60 -2.85 -1.59 0.11
CA LEU A 60 -2.05 -2.42 1.00
C LEU A 60 -2.75 -2.48 2.35
N ARG A 61 -2.60 -3.59 3.06
CA ARG A 61 -3.07 -3.73 4.44
C ARG A 61 -1.97 -4.31 5.34
N ARG A 62 -1.98 -3.96 6.61
CA ARG A 62 -1.18 -4.64 7.64
C ARG A 62 -1.98 -4.77 8.92
N LYS A 63 -1.72 -5.82 9.70
CA LYS A 63 -2.42 -6.05 10.97
C LYS A 63 -1.92 -5.08 12.04
N ILE A 64 -2.84 -4.44 12.75
CA ILE A 64 -2.50 -3.58 13.90
C ILE A 64 -2.23 -4.47 15.10
N ILE A 65 -0.97 -4.52 15.56
CA ILE A 65 -0.60 -5.21 16.80
C ILE A 65 -0.90 -4.27 17.97
N ARG A 66 -1.88 -4.64 18.80
CA ARG A 66 -2.19 -3.91 20.04
C ARG A 66 -1.45 -4.58 21.19
N VAL A 67 -0.40 -3.93 21.69
CA VAL A 67 0.24 -4.34 22.93
C VAL A 67 -0.58 -3.75 24.08
N ARG A 68 -0.98 -4.59 25.03
CA ARG A 68 -1.56 -4.09 26.29
C ARG A 68 -0.41 -3.54 27.14
N PRO A 69 -0.47 -2.29 27.62
CA PRO A 69 0.51 -1.80 28.57
C PRO A 69 0.42 -2.64 29.85
N THR A 70 1.57 -3.09 30.35
CA THR A 70 1.66 -3.68 31.68
C THR A 70 2.08 -2.58 32.63
N LEU A 71 1.14 -2.11 33.45
CA LEU A 71 1.37 -1.27 34.63
C LEU A 71 0.75 -1.99 35.83
#